data_AF-A0A1I5YRS7-F1
#
_entry.id   AF-A0A1I5YRS7-F1
#
_cell.length_a   1.000
_cell.length_b   1.000
_cell.length_c   1.000
_cell.angle_alpha   90.00
_cell.angle_beta   90.00
_cell.angle_gamma   90.00
#
_symmetry.space_group_name_H-M   'P 1'
#
loop_
_entity.id
_entity.type
_entity.pdbx_description
1 polymer ?
#
loop_
_entity_poly.entity_id
_entity_poly.type
_entity_poly.pdbx_seq_one_letter_code
_entity_poly.pdbx_strand_id
1 'polypeptide(L)' 'MATLHENRLLFNSNVTVSHSGGNLSSDSGLILAKEFMNKFEFSQILCKNIQIQDDRLYHVHENESILEQIILQLIAGYPT' A
#
# COMPACT_ATOMS: atom_id res chain seq x y z
N MET A 1 3.27 28.80 17.79
CA MET A 1 3.50 28.16 16.47
C MET A 1 3.26 26.67 16.67
N ALA A 2 2.19 26.12 16.08
CA ALA A 2 1.96 24.67 16.15
C ALA A 2 2.90 24.01 15.14
N THR A 3 3.87 23.23 15.62
CA THR A 3 4.75 22.43 14.77
C THR A 3 3.90 21.33 14.14
N LEU A 4 3.84 21.30 12.81
CA LEU A 4 3.17 20.26 12.04
C LEU A 4 3.81 18.91 12.38
N HIS A 5 3.02 17.97 12.93
CA HIS A 5 3.54 16.66 13.30
C HIS A 5 3.82 15.85 12.03
N GLU A 6 5.10 15.59 11.77
CA GLU A 6 5.55 14.84 10.61
C GLU A 6 5.87 13.40 11.03
N ASN A 7 5.22 12.42 10.40
CA ASN A 7 5.45 11.00 10.66
C ASN A 7 6.18 10.39 9.46
N ARG A 8 7.29 9.68 9.74
CA ARG A 8 7.97 8.84 8.75
C ARG A 8 7.24 7.51 8.63
N LEU A 9 7.04 7.07 7.40
CA LEU A 9 6.41 5.77 7.12
C LEU A 9 7.41 4.64 7.32
N LEU A 10 6.93 3.51 7.82
CA LEU A 10 7.75 2.32 8.06
C LEU A 10 7.99 1.55 6.76
N PHE A 11 7.01 1.52 5.84
CA PHE A 11 7.19 0.82 4.57
C PHE A 11 8.17 1.54 3.62
N ASN A 12 8.30 2.86 3.76
CA ASN A 12 9.25 3.67 3.01
C ASN A 12 9.65 4.91 3.83
N SER A 13 10.82 4.84 4.46
CA SER A 13 11.35 5.90 5.33
C SER A 13 11.72 7.19 4.61
N ASN A 14 11.78 7.18 3.27
CA ASN A 14 11.98 8.38 2.45
C ASN A 14 10.68 9.16 2.24
N VAL A 15 9.53 8.61 2.66
CA VAL A 15 8.24 9.26 2.59
C VAL A 15 7.84 9.74 3.98
N THR A 16 7.49 11.02 4.06
CA THR A 16 6.91 11.63 5.25
C THR A 16 5.48 12.04 4.99
N VAL A 17 4.62 11.85 5.99
CA VAL A 17 3.24 12.30 5.96
C VAL A 17 3.05 13.34 7.06
N SER A 18 2.44 14.44 6.67
CA SER A 18 2.04 15.52 7.56
C SER A 18 0.57 15.86 7.30
N HIS A 19 -0.14 16.35 8.31
CA HIS A 19 -1.58 16.60 8.22
C HIS A 19 -1.93 18.00 8.72
N SER A 20 -2.47 18.82 7.84
CA SER A 20 -2.85 20.22 8.11
C SER A 20 -4.30 20.39 8.58
N GLY A 21 -5.08 19.31 8.72
CA GLY A 21 -6.49 19.37 9.15
C GLY A 21 -7.51 19.17 8.01
N GLY A 22 -7.06 19.03 6.77
CA GLY A 22 -7.93 18.95 5.58
C GLY A 22 -8.36 17.53 5.20
N ASN A 23 -9.10 17.43 4.09
CA ASN A 23 -9.51 16.14 3.53
C ASN A 23 -8.35 15.44 2.83
N LEU A 24 -8.37 14.11 2.88
CA LEU A 24 -7.41 13.25 2.21
C LEU A 24 -7.93 12.86 0.83
N SER A 25 -7.11 13.03 -0.22
CA SER A 25 -7.38 12.47 -1.55
C SER A 25 -7.29 10.94 -1.52
N SER A 26 -7.90 10.25 -2.49
CA SER A 26 -7.74 8.80 -2.64
C SER A 26 -6.28 8.34 -2.69
N ASP A 27 -5.42 9.00 -3.47
CA ASP A 27 -3.99 8.67 -3.58
C ASP A 27 -3.24 8.79 -2.24
N SER A 28 -3.40 9.93 -1.57
CA SER A 28 -2.83 10.13 -0.23
C SER A 28 -3.40 9.15 0.81
N GLY A 29 -4.65 8.69 0.61
CA GLY A 29 -5.27 7.62 1.40
C GLY A 29 -4.59 6.27 1.21
N LEU A 30 -4.18 5.94 -0.01
CA LEU A 30 -3.44 4.70 -0.29
C LEU A 30 -2.09 4.63 0.43
N ILE A 31 -1.43 5.77 0.65
CA ILE A 31 -0.20 5.81 1.43
C ILE A 31 -0.44 5.35 2.87
N LEU A 32 -1.54 5.77 3.48
CA LEU A 32 -1.92 5.32 4.82
C LEU A 32 -2.38 3.86 4.83
N ALA A 33 -3.12 3.42 3.82
CA ALA A 33 -3.52 2.02 3.67
C ALA A 33 -2.28 1.11 3.54
N LYS A 34 -1.30 1.50 2.73
CA LYS A 34 -0.04 0.77 2.56
C LYS A 34 0.78 0.72 3.86
N GLU A 35 0.84 1.81 4.61
CA GLU A 35 1.48 1.83 5.93
C GLU A 35 0.79 0.89 6.92
N PHE A 36 -0.55 0.87 6.91
CA PHE A 36 -1.32 -0.10 7.71
C PHE A 36 -0.99 -1.54 7.29
N MET A 37 -1.04 -1.85 5.99
CA MET A 37 -0.69 -3.17 5.43
C MET A 37 0.72 -3.61 5.82
N ASN A 38 1.68 -2.70 5.81
CA ASN A 38 3.04 -2.98 6.25
C ASN A 38 3.13 -3.32 7.75
N LYS A 39 2.36 -2.64 8.61
CA LYS A 39 2.39 -2.87 10.06
C LYS A 39 1.95 -4.27 10.50
N PHE A 40 1.07 -4.93 9.76
CA PHE A 40 0.67 -6.32 10.04
C PHE A 40 1.24 -7.32 9.03
N GLU A 41 2.30 -6.94 8.32
CA GLU A 41 3.05 -7.81 7.41
C GLU A 41 2.19 -8.44 6.31
N PHE A 42 1.26 -7.67 5.73
CA PHE A 42 0.27 -8.15 4.79
C PHE A 42 0.86 -8.96 3.61
N SER A 43 1.95 -8.49 3.01
CA SER A 43 2.58 -9.19 1.89
C SER A 43 3.08 -10.59 2.30
N GLN A 44 3.55 -10.77 3.54
CA GLN A 44 3.93 -12.10 4.06
C GLN A 44 2.71 -13.01 4.26
N ILE A 45 1.58 -12.43 4.71
CA ILE A 45 0.32 -13.16 4.84
C ILE A 45 -0.16 -13.63 3.46
N LEU A 46 -0.08 -12.79 2.42
CA LEU A 46 -0.41 -13.17 1.05
C LEU A 46 0.43 -14.35 0.57
N CYS A 47 1.76 -14.25 0.64
CA CYS A 47 2.66 -15.32 0.19
C CYS A 47 2.44 -16.66 0.92
N LYS A 48 2.03 -16.62 2.20
CA LYS A 48 1.78 -17.85 2.98
C LYS A 48 0.45 -18.52 2.67
N ASN A 49 -0.57 -17.74 2.31
CA ASN A 49 -1.95 -18.24 2.23
C ASN A 49 -2.45 -18.38 0.80
N ILE A 50 -1.81 -17.75 -0.18
CA ILE A 50 -2.26 -17.73 -1.57
C ILE A 50 -1.21 -18.43 -2.43
N GLN A 51 -1.65 -19.47 -3.14
CA GLN A 51 -0.88 -20.13 -4.17
C GLN A 51 -1.62 -19.95 -5.50
N ILE A 52 -1.01 -19.21 -6.42
CA ILE A 52 -1.55 -19.01 -7.77
C ILE A 52 -0.69 -19.84 -8.73
N GLN A 53 -1.32 -20.76 -9.44
CA GLN A 53 -0.67 -21.41 -10.56
C GLN A 53 -0.58 -20.41 -11.70
N ASP A 54 0.65 -20.08 -12.06
CA ASP A 54 0.96 -19.05 -13.02
C ASP A 54 2.01 -19.56 -13.98
N ASP A 55 1.64 -19.63 -15.26
CA ASP A 55 2.46 -20.12 -16.36
C ASP A 55 3.02 -19.00 -17.23
N ARG A 56 2.86 -17.73 -16.80
CA ARG A 56 3.42 -16.58 -17.51
C ARG A 56 4.94 -16.68 -17.60
N LEU A 57 5.45 -16.59 -18.82
CA LEU A 57 6.87 -16.79 -19.11
C LEU A 57 7.76 -15.57 -18.79
N TYR A 58 7.21 -14.36 -18.89
CA TYR A 58 7.96 -13.11 -18.75
C TYR A 58 7.14 -12.11 -17.93
N HIS A 59 7.30 -12.16 -16.61
CA HIS A 59 6.67 -11.20 -15.70
C HIS A 59 7.72 -10.45 -14.87
N VAL A 60 7.45 -9.17 -14.60
CA VAL A 60 8.30 -8.32 -13.75
C VAL A 60 7.85 -8.36 -12.28
N HIS A 61 6.55 -8.60 -12.06
CA HIS A 61 5.93 -8.57 -10.73
C HIS A 61 5.37 -9.95 -10.39
N GLU A 62 5.60 -10.38 -9.16
CA GLU A 62 5.03 -11.60 -8.59
C GLU A 62 3.52 -11.46 -8.39
N ASN A 63 2.81 -12.59 -8.34
CA ASN A 63 1.36 -12.62 -8.19
C ASN A 63 0.86 -11.91 -6.93
N GLU A 64 1.59 -12.03 -5.83
CA GLU A 64 1.26 -11.39 -4.56
C GLU A 64 1.39 -9.88 -4.65
N SER A 65 2.38 -9.38 -5.41
CA SER A 65 2.54 -7.94 -5.65
C SER A 65 1.41 -7.40 -6.52
N ILE A 66 1.00 -8.16 -7.54
CA ILE A 66 -0.13 -7.81 -8.41
C ILE A 66 -1.43 -7.80 -7.60
N LEU A 67 -1.64 -8.81 -6.76
CA LEU A 67 -2.82 -8.92 -5.91
C LEU A 67 -2.89 -7.79 -4.89
N GLU A 68 -1.76 -7.46 -4.25
CA GLU A 68 -1.68 -6.31 -3.35
C GLU A 68 -2.04 -5.01 -4.08
N GLN A 69 -1.55 -4.82 -5.31
CA GLN A 69 -1.89 -3.66 -6.15
C GLN A 69 -3.38 -3.60 -6.49
N ILE A 70 -4.02 -4.73 -6.83
CA ILE A 70 -5.46 -4.80 -7.09
C ILE A 70 -6.26 -4.38 -5.85
N ILE A 71 -5.86 -4.87 -4.66
CA ILE A 71 -6.52 -4.50 -3.40
C ILE A 71 -6.43 -2.99 -3.16
N LEU A 72 -5.25 -2.39 -3.36
CA LEU A 72 -5.07 -0.95 -3.24
C LEU A 72 -5.94 -0.19 -4.27
N GLN A 73 -6.01 -0.65 -5.52
CA GLN A 73 -6.87 -0.02 -6.54
C GLN A 73 -8.35 -0.08 -6.18
N LEU A 74 -8.82 -1.21 -5.64
CA LEU A 74 -10.19 -1.37 -5.17
C LEU A 74 -10.50 -0.41 -4.00
N ILE A 75 -9.57 -0.28 -3.04
CA ILE A 75 -9.71 0.66 -1.92
C ILE A 75 -9.83 2.11 -2.41
N ALA A 76 -9.03 2.50 -3.40
CA ALA A 76 -9.07 3.84 -3.97
C ALA A 76 -10.25 4.09 -4.92
N GLY A 77 -10.98 3.05 -5.30
CA GLY A 77 -12.11 3.14 -6.25
C GLY A 77 -11.66 3.37 -7.69
N TYR A 78 -10.47 2.93 -8.07
CA TYR A 78 -10.05 2.95 -9.48
C TYR A 78 -10.78 1.87 -10.28
N PRO A 79 -11.10 2.13 -11.57
CA PRO A 79 -11.61 1.10 -12.45
C PRO A 79 -10.56 0.00 -12.62
N THR A 80 -10.96 -1.24 -12.37
CA THR A 80 -10.17 -2.46 -12.54
C THR A 80 -10.52 -3.18 -13.82
#